data_AF-A0A1C5AMX1-F1
#
_entry.id   AF-A0A1C5AMX1-F1
#
_cell.length_a   1.000
_cell.length_b   1.000
_cell.length_c   1.000
_cell.angle_alpha   90.00
_cell.angle_beta   90.00
_cell.angle_gamma   90.00
#
_symmetry.space_group_name_H-M   'P 1'
#
loop_
_entity.id
_entity.type
_entity.pdbx_description
1 polymer ?
#
loop_
_entity_poly.entity_id
_entity_poly.type
_entity_poly.pdbx_seq_one_letter_code
_entity_poly.pdbx_strand_id
1 'polypeptide(L)'
;MRARPGKYSDGNVNVTAYTIDTLWEMCSRGSLFMLHLCMDGYVVEDPEGVLSEILGSYARPTNFTNAIAELTAAARALTVEDAADHWDGLRKLGIYVARTVCYAVLADRGEPEFAPDVVAARLGVPSMQRALRLRLEPPLADDLHTLYSAVVDLVGDVPLAGTTLDSLAAELLYDSPYAATLMIQALAGGTDGFEYTALGAPPI
;
A
#
# COMPACT_ATOMS: atom_id res chain seq x y z
N MET A 1 23.99 12.28 -18.10
CA MET A 1 23.94 11.24 -17.04
C MET A 1 22.48 11.04 -16.71
N ARG A 2 21.87 9.89 -17.06
CA ARG A 2 20.44 9.66 -16.74
C ARG A 2 20.35 9.40 -15.24
N ALA A 3 19.67 10.27 -14.50
CA ALA A 3 19.32 10.02 -13.11
C ALA A 3 18.51 8.72 -13.04
N ARG A 4 18.90 7.81 -12.16
CA ARG A 4 18.11 6.61 -11.91
C ARG A 4 16.94 6.99 -11.01
N PRO A 5 15.71 6.54 -11.28
CA PRO A 5 14.61 6.62 -10.33
C PRO A 5 15.08 6.08 -8.97
N GLY A 6 14.71 6.77 -7.90
CA GLY A 6 15.16 6.46 -6.56
C GLY A 6 14.31 7.17 -5.52
N LYS A 7 14.44 6.71 -4.27
CA LYS A 7 13.84 7.32 -3.09
C LYS A 7 14.92 8.02 -2.29
N TYR A 8 14.62 9.20 -1.78
CA TYR A 8 15.47 9.96 -0.88
C TYR A 8 14.61 10.49 0.26
N SER A 9 15.05 10.28 1.50
CA SER A 9 14.34 10.74 2.68
C SER A 9 15.29 11.54 3.56
N ASP A 10 14.89 12.75 3.95
CA ASP A 10 15.63 13.59 4.89
C ASP A 10 14.66 14.27 5.85
N GLY A 11 14.75 13.91 7.14
CA GLY A 11 13.82 14.33 8.18
C GLY A 11 12.36 14.04 7.83
N ASN A 12 11.58 15.11 7.64
CA ASN A 12 10.15 15.03 7.31
C ASN A 12 9.86 15.06 5.81
N VAL A 13 10.89 15.07 4.96
CA VAL A 13 10.76 15.15 3.50
C VAL A 13 11.09 13.80 2.89
N ASN A 14 10.20 13.32 2.03
CA ASN A 14 10.42 12.12 1.21
C ASN A 14 10.27 12.52 -0.26
N VAL A 15 11.29 12.23 -1.05
CA VAL A 15 11.33 12.45 -2.49
C VAL A 15 11.36 11.09 -3.17
N THR A 16 10.41 10.83 -4.05
CA THR A 16 10.40 9.64 -4.90
C THR A 16 10.37 10.06 -6.36
N ALA A 17 11.31 9.54 -7.15
CA ALA A 17 11.35 9.78 -8.57
C ALA A 17 10.68 8.62 -9.33
N TYR A 18 9.77 8.97 -10.24
CA TYR A 18 9.12 8.04 -11.15
C TYR A 18 9.45 8.41 -12.60
N THR A 19 9.49 7.43 -13.48
CA THR A 19 9.54 7.72 -14.92
C THR A 19 8.17 8.15 -15.40
N ILE A 20 8.14 8.89 -16.51
CA ILE A 20 6.89 9.30 -17.18
C ILE A 20 6.04 8.06 -17.51
N ASP A 21 6.66 7.00 -18.05
CA ASP A 21 5.96 5.77 -18.41
C ASP A 21 5.31 5.09 -17.20
N THR A 22 5.99 5.04 -16.04
CA THR A 22 5.41 4.47 -14.81
C THR A 22 4.23 5.31 -14.31
N LEU A 23 4.31 6.64 -14.39
CA LEU A 23 3.18 7.49 -13.99
C LEU A 23 1.98 7.28 -14.92
N TRP A 24 2.18 7.21 -16.24
CA TRP A 24 1.13 6.88 -17.21
C TRP A 24 0.51 5.51 -16.97
N GLU A 25 1.31 4.49 -16.70
CA GLU A 25 0.84 3.14 -16.38
C GLU A 25 -0.02 3.15 -15.11
N MET A 26 0.46 3.77 -14.03
CA MET A 26 -0.30 3.89 -12.78
C MET A 26 -1.62 4.67 -12.98
N CYS A 27 -1.58 5.70 -13.83
CA CYS A 27 -2.72 6.55 -14.14
C CYS A 27 -3.81 5.79 -14.92
N SER A 28 -3.41 5.08 -15.98
CA SER A 28 -4.31 4.26 -16.80
C SER A 28 -4.90 3.05 -16.06
N ARG A 29 -4.17 2.51 -15.08
CA ARG A 29 -4.67 1.46 -14.17
C ARG A 29 -5.46 1.98 -12.98
N GLY A 30 -5.63 3.30 -12.87
CA GLY A 30 -6.45 3.89 -11.83
C GLY A 30 -5.90 3.70 -10.41
N SER A 31 -4.57 3.70 -10.24
CA SER A 31 -3.96 3.38 -8.94
C SER A 31 -4.38 4.35 -7.82
N LEU A 32 -4.44 3.84 -6.59
CA LEU A 32 -4.73 4.67 -5.39
C LEU A 32 -3.66 5.75 -5.17
N PHE A 33 -2.42 5.51 -5.59
CA PHE A 33 -1.37 6.51 -5.53
C PHE A 33 -1.67 7.69 -6.45
N MET A 34 -2.08 7.43 -7.69
CA MET A 34 -2.46 8.50 -8.62
C MET A 34 -3.71 9.23 -8.14
N LEU A 35 -4.71 8.50 -7.60
CA LEU A 35 -5.88 9.14 -6.98
C LEU A 35 -5.48 10.10 -5.86
N HIS A 36 -4.56 9.69 -4.99
CA HIS A 36 -4.03 10.54 -3.93
C HIS A 36 -3.36 11.80 -4.49
N LEU A 37 -2.51 11.66 -5.52
CA LEU A 37 -1.88 12.82 -6.18
C LEU A 37 -2.90 13.75 -6.84
N CYS A 38 -3.93 13.22 -7.50
CA CYS A 38 -4.97 14.01 -8.13
C CYS A 38 -5.80 14.83 -7.12
N MET A 39 -5.91 14.34 -5.88
CA MET A 39 -6.71 14.99 -4.84
C MET A 39 -5.93 15.95 -3.96
N ASP A 40 -4.79 15.49 -3.44
CA ASP A 40 -4.03 16.21 -2.42
C ASP A 40 -2.71 16.78 -2.96
N GLY A 41 -2.32 16.38 -4.17
CA GLY A 41 -1.08 16.78 -4.80
C GLY A 41 -1.11 18.25 -5.24
N TYR A 42 0.03 18.91 -5.12
CA TYR A 42 0.26 20.25 -5.65
C TYR A 42 1.41 20.23 -6.65
N VAL A 43 1.14 20.66 -7.88
CA VAL A 43 2.16 20.79 -8.93
C VAL A 43 3.01 22.02 -8.64
N VAL A 44 4.25 21.79 -8.22
CA VAL A 44 5.22 22.86 -7.96
C VAL A 44 5.81 23.41 -9.26
N GLU A 45 6.16 22.54 -10.20
CA GLU A 45 6.77 22.87 -11.49
C GLU A 45 6.36 21.84 -12.55
N ASP A 46 5.90 22.32 -13.71
CA ASP A 46 5.51 21.50 -14.87
C ASP A 46 5.56 22.35 -16.17
N PRO A 47 6.75 22.78 -16.62
CA PRO A 47 6.89 23.75 -17.71
C PRO A 47 6.33 23.24 -19.05
N GLU A 48 6.37 21.93 -19.27
CA GLU A 48 5.91 21.28 -20.51
C GLU A 48 4.49 20.73 -20.37
N GLY A 49 3.82 20.90 -19.22
CA GLY A 49 2.46 20.42 -18.97
C GLY A 49 2.30 18.90 -18.88
N VAL A 50 3.40 18.14 -18.88
CA VAL A 50 3.39 16.67 -18.94
C VAL A 50 2.79 16.07 -17.68
N LEU A 51 3.14 16.59 -16.49
CA LEU A 51 2.59 16.06 -15.24
C LEU A 51 1.10 16.36 -15.14
N SER A 52 0.69 17.57 -15.53
CA SER A 52 -0.71 17.99 -15.54
C SER A 52 -1.55 17.15 -16.51
N GLU A 53 -1.00 16.82 -17.68
CA GLU A 53 -1.63 15.92 -18.64
C GLU A 53 -1.82 14.52 -18.05
N ILE A 54 -0.78 13.95 -17.43
CA ILE A 54 -0.86 12.64 -16.77
C ILE A 54 -1.90 12.66 -15.64
N LEU A 55 -1.90 13.66 -14.77
CA LEU A 55 -2.87 13.73 -13.68
C LEU A 55 -4.30 13.93 -14.20
N GLY A 56 -4.46 14.69 -15.28
CA GLY A 56 -5.74 14.90 -15.96
C GLY A 56 -6.28 13.66 -16.68
N SER A 57 -5.42 12.69 -16.99
CA SER A 57 -5.82 11.44 -17.65
C SER A 57 -6.21 10.32 -16.68
N TYR A 58 -6.34 10.60 -15.38
CA TYR A 58 -6.63 9.58 -14.37
C TYR A 58 -7.91 8.80 -14.67
N ALA A 59 -7.73 7.51 -14.97
CA ALA A 59 -8.81 6.59 -15.26
C ALA A 59 -9.26 5.92 -13.96
N ARG A 60 -10.23 6.55 -13.26
CA ARG A 60 -10.79 5.97 -12.05
C ARG A 60 -11.42 4.60 -12.34
N PRO A 61 -11.04 3.53 -11.62
CA PRO A 61 -11.70 2.24 -11.74
C PRO A 61 -13.15 2.32 -11.28
N THR A 62 -14.01 1.44 -11.80
CA THR A 62 -15.41 1.33 -11.35
C THR A 62 -15.52 0.98 -9.86
N ASN A 63 -14.58 0.18 -9.35
CA ASN A 63 -14.44 -0.22 -7.96
C ASN A 63 -12.99 -0.59 -7.66
N PHE A 64 -12.65 -0.73 -6.38
CA PHE A 64 -11.33 -1.12 -5.88
C PHE A 64 -11.29 -2.54 -5.33
N THR A 65 -12.26 -3.39 -5.66
CA THR A 65 -12.40 -4.77 -5.14
C THR A 65 -11.12 -5.58 -5.33
N ASN A 66 -10.49 -5.53 -6.52
CA ASN A 66 -9.27 -6.27 -6.79
C ASN A 66 -8.09 -5.77 -5.93
N ALA A 67 -7.96 -4.46 -5.74
CA ALA A 67 -6.92 -3.90 -4.88
C ALA A 67 -7.14 -4.30 -3.41
N ILE A 68 -8.39 -4.29 -2.94
CA ILE A 68 -8.75 -4.75 -1.59
C ILE A 68 -8.42 -6.25 -1.43
N ALA A 69 -8.74 -7.08 -2.43
CA ALA A 69 -8.45 -8.51 -2.41
C ALA A 69 -6.93 -8.78 -2.32
N GLU A 70 -6.12 -8.11 -3.14
CA GLU A 70 -4.65 -8.21 -3.09
C GLU A 70 -4.08 -7.77 -1.73
N LEU A 71 -4.58 -6.67 -1.16
CA LEU A 71 -4.16 -6.20 0.17
C LEU A 71 -4.58 -7.16 1.29
N THR A 72 -5.76 -7.77 1.15
CA THR A 72 -6.26 -8.82 2.06
C THR A 72 -5.37 -10.06 1.98
N ALA A 73 -5.00 -10.49 0.77
CA ALA A 73 -4.06 -11.58 0.56
C ALA A 73 -2.67 -11.26 1.15
N ALA A 74 -2.19 -10.03 0.99
CA ALA A 74 -0.93 -9.58 1.59
C ALA A 74 -0.97 -9.58 3.12
N ALA A 75 -2.12 -9.28 3.74
CA ALA A 75 -2.28 -9.29 5.19
C ALA A 75 -2.06 -10.68 5.82
N ARG A 76 -2.26 -11.76 5.06
CA ARG A 76 -1.95 -13.14 5.50
C ARG A 76 -0.49 -13.27 5.97
N ALA A 77 0.45 -12.54 5.34
CA ALA A 77 1.87 -12.55 5.68
C ALA A 77 2.16 -12.15 7.14
N LEU A 78 1.24 -11.43 7.80
CA LEU A 78 1.39 -11.05 9.20
C LEU A 78 1.20 -12.21 10.18
N THR A 79 0.85 -13.40 9.67
CA THR A 79 0.52 -14.60 10.44
C THR A 79 1.35 -15.83 10.04
N VAL A 80 2.46 -15.62 9.33
CA VAL A 80 3.38 -16.67 8.90
C VAL A 80 4.13 -17.31 10.07
N GLU A 81 4.51 -18.57 9.92
CA GLU A 81 5.14 -19.35 11.00
C GLU A 81 6.54 -18.84 11.36
N ASP A 82 7.24 -18.24 10.39
CA ASP A 82 8.58 -17.67 10.47
C ASP A 82 8.57 -16.15 10.69
N ALA A 83 7.46 -15.59 11.20
CA ALA A 83 7.30 -14.13 11.34
C ALA A 83 8.40 -13.46 12.18
N ALA A 84 9.00 -14.18 13.13
CA ALA A 84 10.10 -13.68 13.95
C ALA A 84 11.37 -13.38 13.12
N ASP A 85 11.64 -14.16 12.07
CA ASP A 85 12.82 -14.02 11.23
C ASP A 85 12.70 -12.83 10.25
N HIS A 86 11.47 -12.37 10.00
CA HIS A 86 11.13 -11.32 9.05
C HIS A 86 10.44 -10.12 9.69
N TRP A 87 10.54 -9.99 11.01
CA TRP A 87 9.67 -9.14 11.81
C TRP A 87 9.66 -7.67 11.36
N ASP A 88 10.83 -7.07 11.12
CA ASP A 88 10.94 -5.68 10.69
C ASP A 88 10.29 -5.43 9.32
N GLY A 89 10.48 -6.36 8.38
CA GLY A 89 9.88 -6.31 7.05
C GLY A 89 8.37 -6.47 7.13
N LEU A 90 7.89 -7.43 7.92
CA LEU A 90 6.47 -7.70 8.13
C LEU A 90 5.75 -6.56 8.85
N ARG A 91 6.40 -5.88 9.80
CA ARG A 91 5.83 -4.71 10.47
C ARG A 91 5.60 -3.58 9.47
N LYS A 92 6.62 -3.27 8.65
CA LYS A 92 6.50 -2.26 7.60
C LYS A 92 5.39 -2.66 6.61
N LEU A 93 5.30 -3.94 6.25
CA LEU A 93 4.28 -4.48 5.35
C LEU A 93 2.89 -4.28 5.94
N GLY A 94 2.68 -4.66 7.21
CA GLY A 94 1.39 -4.53 7.87
C GLY A 94 0.95 -3.07 7.98
N ILE A 95 1.86 -2.14 8.30
CA ILE A 95 1.56 -0.70 8.30
C ILE A 95 1.13 -0.23 6.90
N TYR A 96 1.86 -0.67 5.87
CA TYR A 96 1.54 -0.35 4.49
C TYR A 96 0.15 -0.88 4.10
N VAL A 97 -0.11 -2.17 4.34
CA VAL A 97 -1.37 -2.85 4.03
C VAL A 97 -2.53 -2.19 4.77
N ALA A 98 -2.44 -2.03 6.09
CA ALA A 98 -3.48 -1.43 6.93
C ALA A 98 -3.88 -0.03 6.42
N ARG A 99 -2.90 0.81 6.11
CA ARG A 99 -3.15 2.15 5.58
C ARG A 99 -3.79 2.11 4.18
N THR A 100 -3.25 1.28 3.30
CA THR A 100 -3.65 1.27 1.89
C THR A 100 -5.03 0.66 1.71
N VAL A 101 -5.39 -0.36 2.51
CA VAL A 101 -6.72 -0.97 2.46
C VAL A 101 -7.79 0.01 2.93
N CYS A 102 -7.48 0.87 3.91
CA CYS A 102 -8.39 1.94 4.31
C CYS A 102 -8.68 2.91 3.16
N TYR A 103 -7.64 3.33 2.44
CA TYR A 103 -7.78 4.20 1.29
C TYR A 103 -8.60 3.54 0.18
N ALA A 104 -8.34 2.26 -0.09
CA ALA A 104 -9.09 1.48 -1.07
C ALA A 104 -10.58 1.41 -0.72
N VAL A 105 -10.92 1.10 0.54
CA VAL A 105 -12.30 1.01 1.02
C VAL A 105 -13.03 2.36 0.92
N LEU A 106 -12.41 3.46 1.32
CA LEU A 106 -13.03 4.78 1.23
C LEU A 106 -13.16 5.26 -0.23
N ALA A 107 -12.15 5.00 -1.06
CA ALA A 107 -12.23 5.27 -2.49
C ALA A 107 -13.34 4.45 -3.16
N ASP A 108 -13.52 3.17 -2.80
CA ASP A 108 -14.58 2.31 -3.32
C ASP A 108 -15.99 2.84 -2.99
N ARG A 109 -16.14 3.45 -1.80
CA ARG A 109 -17.38 4.12 -1.36
C ARG A 109 -17.63 5.47 -2.04
N GLY A 110 -16.74 5.92 -2.92
CA GLY A 110 -16.85 7.24 -3.56
C GLY A 110 -16.36 8.41 -2.71
N GLU A 111 -15.77 8.15 -1.55
CA GLU A 111 -15.33 9.16 -0.57
C GLU A 111 -13.83 9.05 -0.25
N PRO A 112 -12.94 9.11 -1.26
CA PRO A 112 -11.50 8.97 -1.04
C PRO A 112 -10.98 9.99 -0.01
N GLU A 113 -10.12 9.51 0.87
CA GLU A 113 -9.51 10.27 1.95
C GLU A 113 -8.16 9.62 2.27
N PHE A 114 -7.13 10.44 2.45
CA PHE A 114 -5.76 9.97 2.60
C PHE A 114 -5.10 10.44 3.90
N ALA A 115 -5.72 11.36 4.64
CA ALA A 115 -5.26 11.76 5.97
C ALA A 115 -5.55 10.65 7.00
N PRO A 116 -4.53 9.99 7.61
CA PRO A 116 -4.75 8.79 8.43
C PRO A 116 -5.72 8.99 9.61
N ASP A 117 -5.68 10.14 10.28
CA ASP A 117 -6.59 10.43 11.39
C ASP A 117 -8.04 10.61 10.93
N VAL A 118 -8.25 11.20 9.74
CA VAL A 118 -9.59 11.37 9.16
C VAL A 118 -10.13 10.04 8.66
N VAL A 119 -9.28 9.23 8.01
CA VAL A 119 -9.60 7.87 7.58
C VAL A 119 -10.05 7.00 8.76
N ALA A 120 -9.27 6.99 9.85
CA ALA A 120 -9.61 6.21 11.05
C ALA A 120 -10.98 6.61 11.62
N ALA A 121 -11.25 7.93 11.68
CA ALA A 121 -12.51 8.45 12.18
C ALA A 121 -13.70 8.09 11.28
N ARG A 122 -13.55 8.19 9.95
CA ARG A 122 -14.61 7.86 8.98
C ARG A 122 -14.95 6.38 8.93
N LEU A 123 -13.94 5.51 9.04
CA LEU A 123 -14.16 4.07 9.03
C LEU A 123 -14.82 3.56 10.32
N GLY A 124 -14.61 4.26 11.44
CA GLY A 124 -15.21 3.90 12.72
C GLY A 124 -14.70 2.57 13.29
N VAL A 125 -13.49 2.14 12.89
CA VAL A 125 -12.85 0.89 13.32
C VAL A 125 -11.76 1.22 14.36
N PRO A 126 -11.97 0.98 15.67
CA PRO A 126 -11.02 1.41 16.71
C PRO A 126 -9.63 0.77 16.59
N SER A 127 -9.55 -0.50 16.21
CA SER A 127 -8.29 -1.21 15.97
C SER A 127 -7.48 -0.57 14.84
N MET A 128 -8.16 -0.03 13.82
CA MET A 128 -7.51 0.65 12.71
C MET A 128 -6.87 1.98 13.14
N GLN A 129 -7.50 2.73 14.05
CA GLN A 129 -6.89 3.94 14.58
C GLN A 129 -5.54 3.64 15.26
N ARG A 130 -5.47 2.53 16.00
CA ARG A 130 -4.22 2.07 16.61
C ARG A 130 -3.20 1.65 15.54
N ALA A 131 -3.60 0.81 14.59
CA ALA A 131 -2.74 0.31 13.52
C ALA A 131 -2.08 1.43 12.71
N LEU A 132 -2.85 2.47 12.31
CA LEU A 132 -2.33 3.59 11.53
C LEU A 132 -1.30 4.46 12.28
N ARG A 133 -1.33 4.44 13.62
CA ARG A 133 -0.39 5.18 14.47
C ARG A 133 0.93 4.46 14.69
N LEU A 134 0.99 3.13 14.52
CA LEU A 134 2.21 2.34 14.73
C LEU A 134 3.42 2.84 13.93
N ARG A 135 3.20 3.49 12.78
CA ARG A 135 4.27 4.12 11.99
C ARG A 135 5.05 5.22 12.74
N LEU A 136 4.43 5.84 13.74
CA LEU A 136 4.99 6.91 14.56
C LEU A 136 5.53 6.40 15.89
N GLU A 137 5.35 5.12 16.18
CA GLU A 137 5.61 4.55 17.48
C GLU A 137 6.82 3.59 17.45
N PRO A 138 7.52 3.45 18.59
CA PRO A 138 8.53 2.42 18.75
C PRO A 138 7.96 1.03 18.42
N PRO A 139 8.76 0.15 17.80
CA PRO A 139 8.30 -1.20 17.49
C PRO A 139 7.99 -2.02 18.77
N LEU A 140 6.87 -2.73 18.80
CA LEU A 140 6.40 -3.57 19.92
C LEU A 140 6.12 -5.01 19.46
N ALA A 141 6.37 -6.00 20.32
CA ALA A 141 6.29 -7.43 19.95
C ALA A 141 4.93 -7.87 19.35
N ASP A 142 3.83 -7.22 19.73
CA ASP A 142 2.46 -7.51 19.30
C ASP A 142 1.98 -6.67 18.09
N ASP A 143 2.87 -5.87 17.47
CA ASP A 143 2.51 -5.01 16.34
C ASP A 143 1.92 -5.80 15.16
N LEU A 144 2.48 -6.97 14.82
CA LEU A 144 1.96 -7.79 13.72
C LEU A 144 0.53 -8.26 13.97
N HIS A 145 0.22 -8.67 15.21
CA HIS A 145 -1.13 -9.07 15.60
C HIS A 145 -2.10 -7.89 15.57
N THR A 146 -1.66 -6.71 16.04
CA THR A 146 -2.44 -5.47 15.97
C THR A 146 -2.78 -5.09 14.54
N LEU A 147 -1.79 -5.14 13.64
CA LEU A 147 -1.94 -4.82 12.22
C LEU A 147 -2.88 -5.81 11.51
N TYR A 148 -2.70 -7.11 11.74
CA TYR A 148 -3.56 -8.15 11.18
C TYR A 148 -5.01 -8.00 11.66
N SER A 149 -5.21 -7.86 12.98
CA SER A 149 -6.56 -7.72 13.56
C SER A 149 -7.28 -6.47 13.05
N ALA A 150 -6.56 -5.37 12.86
CA ALA A 150 -7.15 -4.16 12.30
C ALA A 150 -7.62 -4.35 10.84
N VAL A 151 -6.85 -5.09 10.02
CA VAL A 151 -7.28 -5.42 8.66
C VAL A 151 -8.51 -6.32 8.69
N VAL A 152 -8.51 -7.36 9.53
CA VAL A 152 -9.67 -8.27 9.73
C VAL A 152 -10.92 -7.48 10.14
N ASP A 153 -10.82 -6.58 11.11
CA ASP A 153 -11.95 -5.78 11.57
C ASP A 153 -12.53 -4.86 10.47
N LEU A 154 -11.70 -4.47 9.50
CA LEU A 154 -12.12 -3.58 8.40
C LEU A 154 -12.71 -4.34 7.21
N VAL A 155 -12.06 -5.42 6.75
CA VAL A 155 -12.44 -6.11 5.51
C VAL A 155 -13.15 -7.45 5.75
N GLY A 156 -13.19 -7.91 6.99
CA GLY A 156 -13.79 -9.19 7.38
C GLY A 156 -12.76 -10.32 7.39
N ASP A 157 -13.13 -11.46 6.81
CA ASP A 157 -12.34 -12.68 6.90
C ASP A 157 -10.99 -12.55 6.16
N VAL A 158 -9.90 -12.76 6.89
CA VAL A 158 -8.54 -12.86 6.35
C VAL A 158 -7.97 -14.20 6.80
N PRO A 159 -7.77 -15.17 5.90
CA PRO A 159 -7.21 -16.46 6.28
C PRO A 159 -5.85 -16.31 6.96
N LEU A 160 -5.56 -17.17 7.94
CA LEU A 160 -4.19 -17.30 8.44
C LEU A 160 -3.29 -17.87 7.33
N ALA A 161 -2.00 -17.56 7.37
CA ALA A 161 -1.04 -18.10 6.41
C ALA A 161 -0.91 -19.62 6.55
N GLY A 162 -0.64 -20.10 7.78
CA GLY A 162 -0.39 -21.53 8.04
C GLY A 162 0.84 -22.09 7.34
N THR A 163 1.79 -21.22 6.97
CA THR A 163 3.02 -21.55 6.25
C THR A 163 4.06 -20.44 6.45
N THR A 164 5.25 -20.61 5.87
CA THR A 164 6.35 -19.63 5.88
C THR A 164 6.13 -18.51 4.87
N LEU A 165 6.82 -17.38 5.03
CA LEU A 165 6.65 -16.21 4.18
C LEU A 165 6.98 -16.48 2.71
N ASP A 166 8.02 -17.26 2.43
CA ASP A 166 8.43 -17.64 1.08
C ASP A 166 7.41 -18.58 0.40
N SER A 167 6.89 -19.56 1.14
CA SER A 167 5.86 -20.48 0.68
C SER A 167 4.56 -19.75 0.35
N LEU A 168 4.15 -18.82 1.21
CA LEU A 168 2.96 -18.00 0.98
C LEU A 168 3.12 -17.09 -0.25
N ALA A 169 4.30 -16.48 -0.43
CA ALA A 169 4.57 -15.67 -1.61
C ALA A 169 4.53 -16.50 -2.91
N ALA A 170 5.03 -17.74 -2.88
CA ALA A 170 4.98 -18.65 -4.01
C ALA A 170 3.54 -19.12 -4.32
N GLU A 171 2.73 -19.41 -3.29
CA GLU A 171 1.30 -19.75 -3.43
C GLU A 171 0.53 -18.63 -4.14
N LEU A 172 0.76 -17.39 -3.73
CA LEU A 172 0.01 -16.24 -4.22
C LEU A 172 0.50 -15.69 -5.56
N LEU A 173 1.62 -16.17 -6.10
CA LEU A 173 2.26 -15.59 -7.27
C LEU A 173 1.34 -15.49 -8.51
N TYR A 174 0.41 -16.45 -8.65
CA TYR A 174 -0.52 -16.50 -9.79
C TYR A 174 -1.85 -15.79 -9.50
N ASP A 175 -2.43 -16.02 -8.33
CA ASP A 175 -3.78 -15.54 -7.99
C ASP A 175 -3.78 -14.14 -7.37
N SER A 176 -2.67 -13.72 -6.78
CA SER A 176 -2.49 -12.41 -6.12
C SER A 176 -1.03 -11.94 -6.28
N PRO A 177 -0.59 -11.67 -7.52
CA PRO A 177 0.80 -11.34 -7.82
C PRO A 177 1.29 -10.08 -7.09
N TYR A 178 0.40 -9.14 -6.79
CA TYR A 178 0.79 -7.96 -6.04
C TYR A 178 1.05 -8.29 -4.57
N ALA A 179 0.20 -9.09 -3.94
CA ALA A 179 0.45 -9.60 -2.59
C ALA A 179 1.80 -10.35 -2.50
N ALA A 180 2.09 -11.24 -3.46
CA ALA A 180 3.37 -11.94 -3.53
C ALA A 180 4.55 -10.97 -3.67
N THR A 181 4.42 -9.92 -4.51
CA THR A 181 5.44 -8.89 -4.67
C THR A 181 5.72 -8.14 -3.37
N LEU A 182 4.67 -7.80 -2.61
CA LEU A 182 4.83 -7.17 -1.30
C LEU A 182 5.56 -8.09 -0.31
N MET A 183 5.28 -9.39 -0.31
CA MET A 183 5.98 -10.36 0.54
C MET A 183 7.47 -10.46 0.17
N ILE A 184 7.80 -10.46 -1.12
CA ILE A 184 9.18 -10.45 -1.60
C ILE A 184 9.90 -9.17 -1.15
N GLN A 185 9.24 -8.01 -1.18
CA GLN A 185 9.80 -6.76 -0.66
C GLN A 185 10.04 -6.82 0.85
N ALA A 186 9.16 -7.48 1.61
CA ALA A 186 9.35 -7.71 3.04
C ALA A 186 10.56 -8.63 3.32
N LEU A 187 10.72 -9.71 2.54
CA LEU A 187 11.87 -10.63 2.61
C LEU A 187 13.19 -9.92 2.31
N ALA A 188 13.20 -9.01 1.34
CA ALA A 188 14.38 -8.23 0.97
C ALA A 188 14.79 -7.19 2.04
N GLY A 189 14.02 -7.04 3.13
CA GLY A 189 14.34 -6.14 4.24
C GLY A 189 14.26 -4.67 3.88
N GLY A 190 13.49 -4.31 2.84
CA GLY A 190 13.49 -3.01 2.18
C GLY A 190 13.83 -1.83 3.09
N THR A 191 14.99 -1.22 2.86
CA THR A 191 15.49 -0.05 3.59
C THR A 191 14.62 1.19 3.33
N ASP A 192 13.91 1.24 2.19
CA ASP A 192 13.27 2.45 1.65
C ASP A 192 11.73 2.36 1.48
N GLY A 193 11.09 1.42 2.20
CA GLY A 193 9.64 1.22 2.22
C GLY A 193 9.04 0.60 0.94
N PHE A 194 7.78 0.16 1.02
CA PHE A 194 7.09 -0.52 -0.09
C PHE A 194 6.86 0.41 -1.29
N GLU A 195 6.94 -0.14 -2.50
CA GLU A 195 6.66 0.60 -3.73
C GLU A 195 5.15 0.63 -4.02
N TYR A 196 4.59 1.83 -4.24
CA TYR A 196 3.18 2.04 -4.57
C TYR A 196 2.80 1.66 -6.01
N THR A 197 3.78 1.28 -6.84
CA THR A 197 3.64 1.03 -8.28
C THR A 197 2.73 -0.15 -8.61
N ALA A 198 2.43 -1.02 -7.64
CA ALA A 198 1.63 -2.22 -7.88
C ALA A 198 0.18 -2.14 -7.37
N LEU A 199 -0.33 -0.94 -7.04
CA LEU A 199 -1.76 -0.69 -6.77
C LEU A 199 -2.62 -0.44 -8.03
N GLY A 200 -2.13 -0.79 -9.22
CA GLY A 200 -2.96 -0.74 -10.42
C GLY A 200 -3.94 -1.92 -10.43
N ALA A 201 -5.19 -1.69 -10.84
CA ALA A 201 -6.07 -2.81 -11.19
C ALA A 201 -5.37 -3.66 -12.28
N PRO A 202 -5.47 -5.01 -12.25
CA PRO A 202 -4.98 -5.83 -13.34
C PRO A 202 -5.61 -5.34 -14.66
N PRO A 203 -4.87 -5.39 -15.79
CA PRO A 203 -5.42 -5.01 -17.08
C PRO A 203 -6.68 -5.84 -17.37
N ILE A 204 -7.71 -5.15 -17.87
CA ILE A 204 -9.00 -5.72 -18.30
C ILE A 204 -8.79 -6.72 -19.45
#